data_AF-A0A9X1YZU4-F1
#
_entry.id   AF-A0A9X1YZU4-F1
#
_cell.length_a   1.000
_cell.length_b   1.000
_cell.length_c   1.000
_cell.angle_alpha   90.00
_cell.angle_beta   90.00
_cell.angle_gamma   90.00
#
_symmetry.space_group_name_H-M   'P 1'
#
loop_
_entity.id
_entity.type
_entity.pdbx_description
1 polymer ?
#
loop_
_entity_poly.entity_id
_entity_poly.type
_entity_poly.pdbx_seq_one_letter_code
_entity_poly.pdbx_strand_id
1 'polypeptide(L)'
;MAQDKVSIRISKEDMQKFNDLASSLSMTKTAIIKKIVNDGFAQTVEFNNPALIASAEKIQETLKDIESELKDIGNNINQIATKLNSDEELTETNKKLVVAALKVIEKSSSRFEYLSDWISTRTKKTVIKKRGSK
;
A
#
# COMPACT_ATOMS: atom_id res chain seq x y z
N MET A 1 -4.70 27.39 26.48
CA MET A 1 -3.48 26.73 25.95
C MET A 1 -2.65 27.79 25.27
N ALA A 2 -1.37 27.95 25.65
CA ALA A 2 -0.48 28.88 24.98
C ALA A 2 -0.33 28.48 23.51
N GLN A 3 -0.45 29.44 22.59
CA GLN A 3 -0.23 29.22 21.16
C GLN A 3 1.05 29.95 20.76
N ASP A 4 2.06 29.19 20.36
CA ASP A 4 3.27 29.73 19.76
C ASP A 4 2.99 30.16 18.32
N LYS A 5 3.50 31.33 17.93
CA LYS A 5 3.36 31.87 16.57
C LYS A 5 4.68 31.73 15.83
N VAL A 6 4.62 31.13 14.65
CA VAL A 6 5.76 31.04 13.71
C VAL A 6 5.48 31.94 12.51
N SER A 7 6.45 32.80 12.16
CA SER A 7 6.41 33.63 10.95
C SER A 7 7.39 33.08 9.91
N ILE A 8 6.93 32.89 8.68
CA ILE A 8 7.72 32.33 7.59
C ILE A 8 7.79 33.36 6.47
N ARG A 9 9.01 33.69 6.02
CA ARG A 9 9.22 34.51 4.82
C ARG A 9 9.33 33.59 3.61
N ILE A 10 8.51 33.84 2.59
CA ILE A 10 8.51 33.09 1.34
C ILE A 10 8.34 34.03 0.15
N SER A 11 8.76 33.59 -1.03
CA SER A 11 8.55 34.33 -2.28
C SER A 11 7.06 34.38 -2.65
N LYS A 12 6.66 35.32 -3.52
CA LYS A 12 5.29 35.37 -4.05
C LYS A 12 4.94 34.10 -4.85
N GLU A 13 5.91 33.55 -5.56
CA GLU A 13 5.75 32.33 -6.35
C GLU A 13 5.47 31.12 -5.45
N ASP A 14 6.25 30.95 -4.37
CA ASP A 14 6.07 29.83 -3.45
C ASP A 14 4.79 29.98 -2.62
N MET A 15 4.40 31.21 -2.28
CA MET A 15 3.09 31.49 -1.68
C MET A 15 1.94 31.06 -2.61
N GLN A 16 2.09 31.26 -3.92
CA GLN A 16 1.11 30.81 -4.90
C GLN A 16 1.03 29.29 -4.96
N LYS A 17 2.17 28.58 -5.05
CA LYS A 17 2.21 27.11 -4.96
C LYS A 17 1.53 26.59 -3.70
N PHE A 18 1.72 27.29 -2.58
CA PHE A 18 1.09 26.95 -1.32
C PHE A 18 -0.41 27.30 -1.26
N ASN A 19 -0.90 28.28 -2.02
CA ASN A 19 -2.33 28.54 -2.24
C ASN A 19 -2.94 27.40 -3.07
N ASP A 20 -2.32 27.06 -4.19
CA ASP A 20 -2.82 26.05 -5.12
C ASP A 20 -2.90 24.69 -4.43
N LEU A 21 -1.88 24.34 -3.63
CA LEU A 21 -1.89 23.13 -2.80
C LEU A 21 -3.05 23.13 -1.80
N ALA A 22 -3.24 24.23 -1.07
CA ALA A 22 -4.34 24.39 -0.11
C ALA A 22 -5.72 24.22 -0.76
N SER A 23 -5.92 24.84 -1.92
CA SER A 23 -7.16 24.70 -2.69
C SER A 23 -7.35 23.27 -3.21
N SER A 24 -6.32 22.65 -3.78
CA SER A 24 -6.40 21.28 -4.32
C SER A 24 -6.75 20.24 -3.27
N LEU A 25 -6.25 20.42 -2.03
CA LEU A 25 -6.49 19.52 -0.92
C LEU A 25 -7.74 19.90 -0.10
N SER A 26 -8.43 21.00 -0.43
CA SER A 26 -9.52 21.56 0.39
C SER A 26 -9.12 21.76 1.87
N MET A 27 -7.87 22.15 2.11
CA MET A 27 -7.30 22.32 3.44
C MET A 27 -6.85 23.77 3.68
N THR A 28 -6.92 24.21 4.93
CA THR A 28 -6.28 25.48 5.31
C THR A 28 -4.76 25.34 5.33
N LYS A 29 -4.05 26.43 5.06
CA LYS A 29 -2.58 26.49 5.14
C LYS A 29 -2.03 25.99 6.47
N THR A 30 -2.68 26.38 7.56
CA THR A 30 -2.34 25.94 8.90
C THR A 30 -2.52 24.43 9.06
N ALA A 31 -3.58 23.84 8.49
CA ALA A 31 -3.80 22.41 8.52
C ALA A 31 -2.73 21.65 7.72
N ILE A 32 -2.29 22.19 6.58
CA ILE A 32 -1.18 21.60 5.81
C ILE A 32 0.13 21.63 6.59
N ILE A 33 0.48 22.77 7.21
CA ILE A 33 1.70 22.87 8.02
C ILE A 33 1.63 21.91 9.21
N LYS A 34 0.49 21.83 9.91
CA LYS A 34 0.30 20.87 11.00
C LYS A 34 0.45 19.42 10.53
N LYS A 35 -0.12 19.07 9.36
CA LYS A 35 0.01 17.75 8.76
C LYS A 35 1.47 17.42 8.45
N ILE A 36 2.22 18.35 7.83
CA ILE A 36 3.66 18.17 7.55
C ILE A 36 4.49 18.02 8.83
N VAL A 37 4.16 18.78 9.88
CA VAL A 37 4.89 18.73 11.17
C VAL A 37 4.59 17.44 11.93
N ASN A 38 3.33 17.01 11.96
CA ASN A 38 2.90 15.82 12.71
C ASN A 38 3.26 14.52 11.98
N ASP A 39 3.06 14.47 10.66
CA ASP A 39 3.29 13.27 9.86
C ASP A 39 4.73 13.20 9.33
N GLY A 40 5.48 14.31 9.42
CA GLY A 40 6.82 14.44 8.83
C GLY A 40 6.80 14.55 7.30
N PHE A 41 7.87 15.11 6.72
CA PHE A 41 8.04 15.27 5.26
C PHE A 41 8.08 13.94 4.46
N ALA A 42 7.95 12.79 5.12
CA ALA A 42 8.25 11.48 4.53
C ALA A 42 7.29 10.33 4.88
N GLN A 43 6.24 10.52 5.70
CA GLN A 43 5.36 9.40 6.08
C GLN A 43 3.95 9.39 5.47
N THR A 44 3.58 10.40 4.69
CA THR A 44 2.27 10.42 3.99
C THR A 44 2.45 10.65 2.49
N VAL A 45 2.35 9.59 1.70
CA VAL A 45 2.17 9.69 0.24
C VAL A 45 0.69 9.89 -0.03
N GLU A 46 0.28 11.14 -0.20
CA GLU A 46 -1.08 11.45 -0.64
C GLU A 46 -1.16 11.25 -2.16
N PHE A 47 -1.81 10.17 -2.60
CA PHE A 47 -2.07 9.93 -4.02
C PHE A 47 -3.24 10.80 -4.46
N ASN A 48 -2.95 11.90 -5.13
CA ASN A 48 -3.93 12.80 -5.75
C ASN A 48 -4.04 12.59 -7.27
N ASN A 49 -3.32 11.59 -7.82
CA ASN A 49 -3.48 11.15 -9.20
C ASN A 49 -4.60 10.09 -9.28
N PRO A 50 -5.69 10.33 -10.03
CA PRO A 50 -6.81 9.39 -10.14
C PRO A 50 -6.43 7.99 -10.62
N ALA A 51 -5.42 7.86 -11.49
CA ALA A 51 -4.96 6.57 -11.98
C ALA A 51 -4.18 5.78 -10.91
N LEU A 52 -3.45 6.46 -10.03
CA LEU A 52 -2.78 5.82 -8.89
C LEU A 52 -3.78 5.40 -7.81
N ILE A 53 -4.82 6.21 -7.55
CA ILE A 53 -5.92 5.85 -6.66
C ILE A 53 -6.62 4.58 -7.18
N ALA A 54 -7.04 4.57 -8.44
CA ALA A 54 -7.69 3.40 -9.05
C ALA A 54 -6.78 2.15 -9.05
N SER A 55 -5.46 2.33 -9.17
CA SER A 55 -4.50 1.23 -9.07
C SER A 55 -4.39 0.71 -7.63
N ALA A 56 -4.36 1.59 -6.63
CA ALA A 56 -4.33 1.22 -5.22
C ALA A 56 -5.61 0.51 -4.79
N GLU A 57 -6.77 0.96 -5.25
CA GLU A 57 -8.07 0.32 -5.02
C GLU A 57 -8.09 -1.11 -5.60
N LYS A 58 -7.61 -1.30 -6.83
CA LYS A 58 -7.49 -2.64 -7.45
C LYS A 58 -6.54 -3.56 -6.70
N ILE A 59 -5.43 -3.03 -6.19
CA ILE A 59 -4.50 -3.79 -5.35
C ILE A 59 -5.22 -4.23 -4.07
N GLN A 60 -5.95 -3.32 -3.42
CA GLN A 60 -6.69 -3.63 -2.21
C GLN A 60 -7.77 -4.70 -2.43
N GLU A 61 -8.51 -4.63 -3.54
CA GLU A 61 -9.50 -5.64 -3.92
C GLU A 61 -8.83 -7.00 -4.16
N THR A 62 -7.73 -7.01 -4.92
CA THR A 62 -6.96 -8.25 -5.18
C THR A 62 -6.44 -8.88 -3.87
N LEU A 63 -6.00 -8.07 -2.91
CA LEU A 63 -5.53 -8.55 -1.62
C LEU A 63 -6.66 -9.17 -0.79
N LYS A 64 -7.87 -8.58 -0.82
CA LYS A 64 -9.05 -9.16 -0.16
C LYS A 64 -9.44 -10.50 -0.77
N ASP A 65 -9.40 -10.61 -2.10
CA ASP A 65 -9.70 -11.87 -2.79
C ASP A 65 -8.70 -12.97 -2.39
N ILE A 66 -7.40 -12.64 -2.37
CA ILE A 66 -6.35 -13.56 -1.91
C ILE A 66 -6.59 -13.98 -0.46
N GLU A 67 -6.94 -13.05 0.44
CA GLU A 67 -7.24 -13.37 1.84
C GLU A 67 -8.42 -14.34 1.98
N SER A 68 -9.48 -14.15 1.17
CA SER A 68 -10.62 -15.06 1.14
C SER A 68 -10.23 -16.45 0.62
N GLU A 69 -9.51 -16.53 -0.50
CA GLU A 69 -9.06 -17.81 -1.07
C GLU A 69 -8.13 -18.56 -0.09
N LEU A 70 -7.24 -17.85 0.61
CA LEU A 70 -6.36 -18.44 1.63
C LEU A 70 -7.13 -18.97 2.83
N LYS A 71 -8.24 -18.32 3.23
CA LYS A 71 -9.09 -18.79 4.32
C LYS A 71 -9.77 -20.12 3.97
N ASP A 72 -10.29 -20.23 2.75
CA ASP A 72 -10.92 -21.47 2.28
C ASP A 72 -9.89 -22.60 2.15
N ILE A 73 -8.68 -22.28 1.70
CA ILE A 73 -7.54 -23.21 1.70
C ILE A 73 -7.21 -23.67 3.13
N GLY A 74 -7.12 -22.75 4.09
CA GLY A 74 -6.84 -23.07 5.49
C GLY A 74 -7.88 -24.04 6.08
N ASN A 75 -9.16 -23.80 5.78
CA ASN A 75 -10.24 -24.69 6.19
C ASN A 75 -10.11 -26.09 5.57
N ASN A 76 -9.82 -26.17 4.28
CA ASN A 76 -9.65 -27.45 3.57
C ASN A 76 -8.44 -28.22 4.09
N ILE A 77 -7.31 -27.55 4.32
CA ILE A 77 -6.11 -28.17 4.90
C ILE A 77 -6.40 -28.68 6.30
N ASN A 78 -7.12 -27.92 7.13
CA ASN A 78 -7.51 -28.38 8.47
C ASN A 78 -8.38 -29.64 8.42
N GLN A 79 -9.35 -29.72 7.52
CA GLN A 79 -10.18 -30.92 7.35
C GLN A 79 -9.34 -32.13 6.92
N ILE A 80 -8.36 -31.93 6.04
CA ILE A 80 -7.43 -32.97 5.60
C ILE A 80 -6.52 -33.42 6.74
N ALA A 81 -6.00 -32.48 7.54
CA ALA A 81 -5.16 -32.77 8.70
C ALA A 81 -5.93 -33.58 9.75
N THR A 82 -7.19 -33.23 10.03
CA THR A 82 -8.05 -34.00 10.94
C THR A 82 -8.25 -35.43 10.45
N LYS A 83 -8.46 -35.64 9.15
CA LYS A 83 -8.60 -36.99 8.58
C LYS A 83 -7.33 -37.81 8.69
N LEU A 84 -6.17 -37.20 8.40
CA LEU A 84 -4.87 -37.84 8.57
C LEU A 84 -4.60 -38.24 10.02
N ASN A 85 -4.95 -37.38 10.97
CA ASN A 85 -4.79 -37.66 12.40
C ASN A 85 -5.73 -38.77 12.92
N SER A 86 -6.79 -39.07 12.17
CA SER A 86 -7.74 -40.16 12.45
C SER A 86 -7.41 -41.46 11.70
N ASP A 87 -6.23 -41.55 11.06
CA ASP A 87 -5.82 -42.66 10.19
C ASP A 87 -6.80 -42.96 9.04
N GLU A 88 -7.62 -41.98 8.62
CA GLU A 88 -8.49 -42.12 7.46
C GLU A 88 -7.69 -42.00 6.16
N GLU A 89 -7.99 -42.85 5.17
CA GLU A 89 -7.39 -42.73 3.85
C GLU A 89 -7.77 -41.42 3.15
N LEU A 90 -6.77 -40.76 2.57
CA LEU A 90 -6.99 -39.59 1.75
C LEU A 90 -7.63 -39.98 0.42
N THR A 91 -8.85 -39.51 0.20
CA THR A 91 -9.53 -39.67 -1.09
C THR A 91 -8.83 -38.86 -2.19
N GLU A 92 -9.12 -39.19 -3.44
CA GLU A 92 -8.64 -38.44 -4.60
C GLU A 92 -9.13 -36.97 -4.60
N THR A 93 -10.29 -36.72 -3.98
CA THR A 93 -10.81 -35.36 -3.76
C THR A 93 -9.92 -34.56 -2.83
N ASN A 94 -9.41 -35.17 -1.74
CA ASN A 94 -8.50 -34.51 -0.81
C ASN A 94 -7.20 -34.10 -1.51
N LYS A 95 -6.63 -34.99 -2.34
CA LYS A 95 -5.41 -34.69 -3.11
C LYS A 95 -5.63 -33.54 -4.09
N LYS A 96 -6.76 -33.52 -4.79
CA LYS A 96 -7.13 -32.41 -5.69
C LYS A 96 -7.26 -31.08 -4.95
N LEU A 97 -7.81 -31.08 -3.74
CA LEU A 97 -7.90 -29.87 -2.90
C LEU A 97 -6.52 -29.35 -2.50
N VAL A 98 -5.57 -30.23 -2.12
CA VAL A 98 -4.19 -29.82 -1.82
C VAL A 98 -3.51 -29.22 -3.04
N VAL A 99 -3.66 -29.84 -4.21
CA VAL A 99 -3.08 -29.32 -5.46
C VAL A 99 -3.68 -27.97 -5.85
N ALA A 100 -5.00 -27.79 -5.66
CA ALA A 100 -5.65 -26.51 -5.92
C ALA A 100 -5.14 -25.41 -4.97
N ALA A 101 -4.98 -25.73 -3.69
CA ALA A 101 -4.41 -24.82 -2.70
C ALA A 101 -2.99 -24.38 -3.05
N LEU A 102 -2.12 -25.32 -3.43
CA LEU A 102 -0.74 -25.01 -3.85
C LEU A 102 -0.70 -24.05 -5.05
N LYS A 103 -1.59 -24.25 -6.04
CA LYS A 103 -1.68 -23.36 -7.21
C LYS A 103 -2.09 -21.93 -6.86
N VAL A 104 -3.01 -21.77 -5.91
CA VAL A 104 -3.43 -20.43 -5.45
C VAL A 104 -2.29 -19.73 -4.70
N ILE A 105 -1.57 -20.46 -3.85
CA ILE A 105 -0.40 -19.93 -3.13
C ILE A 105 0.69 -19.50 -4.13
N GLU A 106 0.99 -20.32 -5.14
CA GLU A 106 1.96 -20.01 -6.19
C GLU A 106 1.55 -18.76 -7.01
N LYS A 107 0.28 -18.68 -7.40
CA LYS A 107 -0.28 -17.52 -8.11
C LYS A 107 -0.25 -16.25 -7.25
N SER A 108 -0.46 -16.37 -5.95
CA SER A 108 -0.38 -15.25 -5.00
C SER A 108 1.06 -14.78 -4.83
N SER A 109 2.01 -15.70 -4.64
CA SER A 109 3.43 -15.38 -4.49
C SER A 109 3.98 -14.65 -5.73
N SER A 110 3.69 -15.16 -6.94
CA SER A 110 4.12 -14.52 -8.19
C SER A 110 3.55 -13.11 -8.39
N ARG A 111 2.30 -12.86 -7.97
CA ARG A 111 1.70 -11.52 -7.98
C ARG A 111 2.38 -10.57 -6.98
N PHE A 112 2.72 -11.06 -5.79
CA PHE A 112 3.45 -10.27 -4.80
C PHE A 112 4.87 -9.94 -5.27
N GLU A 113 5.58 -10.90 -5.86
CA GLU A 113 6.91 -10.68 -6.44
C GLU A 113 6.86 -9.63 -7.55
N TYR A 114 5.88 -9.71 -8.46
CA TYR A 114 5.69 -8.72 -9.51
C TYR A 114 5.41 -7.31 -8.94
N LEU A 115 4.53 -7.19 -7.94
CA LEU A 115 4.25 -5.92 -7.28
C LEU A 115 5.48 -5.36 -6.58
N SER A 116 6.23 -6.22 -5.87
CA SER A 116 7.47 -5.85 -5.19
C SER A 116 8.52 -5.33 -6.17
N ASP A 117 8.73 -6.03 -7.29
CA ASP A 117 9.66 -5.61 -8.34
C ASP A 117 9.22 -4.30 -9.02
N TRP A 118 7.92 -4.17 -9.33
CA TRP A 118 7.36 -2.96 -9.92
C TRP A 118 7.56 -1.74 -9.01
N ILE A 119 7.30 -1.88 -7.71
CA ILE A 119 7.56 -0.83 -6.72
C ILE A 119 9.05 -0.51 -6.70
N SER A 120 9.91 -1.54 -6.57
CA SER A 120 11.37 -1.38 -6.44
C SER A 120 12.01 -0.68 -7.65
N THR A 121 11.53 -0.96 -8.85
CA THR A 121 12.07 -0.43 -10.10
C THR A 121 11.54 0.96 -10.43
N ARG A 122 10.27 1.26 -10.15
CA ARG A 122 9.63 2.55 -10.48
C ARG A 122 9.68 3.60 -9.37
N THR A 123 9.99 3.23 -8.13
CA THR A 123 10.15 4.18 -7.01
C THR A 123 11.59 4.66 -6.77
N LYS A 124 12.53 4.39 -7.69
CA LYS A 124 13.86 5.00 -7.64
C LYS A 124 13.73 6.52 -7.63
N LYS A 125 13.83 7.11 -6.43
CA LYS A 125 13.88 8.56 -6.21
C LYS A 125 14.93 9.15 -7.15
N THR A 126 14.49 10.01 -8.06
CA THR A 126 15.37 11.03 -8.62
C THR A 126 15.78 11.92 -7.47
N VAL A 127 16.95 11.65 -6.89
CA VAL A 127 17.59 12.58 -5.96
C VAL A 127 17.91 13.83 -6.77
N ILE A 128 17.10 14.88 -6.60
CA ILE A 128 17.45 16.22 -7.07
C ILE A 128 18.69 16.62 -6.27
N LYS A 129 19.88 16.39 -6.84
CA LYS A 129 21.13 16.90 -6.29
C LYS A 129 20.98 18.42 -6.17
N LYS A 130 21.15 18.92 -4.94
CA LYS A 130 21.17 20.35 -4.60
C LYS A 130 22.12 21.05 -5.57
N ARG A 131 21.59 21.87 -6.49
CA ARG A 131 22.42 22.76 -7.31
C ARG A 131 22.97 23.85 -6.40
N GLY A 132 24.30 23.99 -6.39
CA GLY A 132 25.00 25.19 -5.92
C GLY A 132 25.40 25.18 -4.45
N SER A 133 26.54 24.53 -4.15
CA SER A 133 27.52 25.15 -3.26
C SER A 133 28.59 25.75 -4.17
N LYS A 134 28.53 27.06 -4.35
CA LYS A 134 29.63 27.99 -4.60
C LYS A 134 29.15 29.38 -4.22
#